data_AF-A0A061IWB4-F1
#
_entry.id   AF-A0A061IWB4-F1
#
_cell.length_a   1.000
_cell.length_b   1.000
_cell.length_c   1.000
_cell.angle_alpha   90.00
_cell.angle_beta   90.00
_cell.angle_gamma   90.00
#
_symmetry.space_group_name_H-M   'P 1'
#
loop_
_entity.id
_entity.type
_entity.pdbx_description
1 polymer ?
#
loop_
_entity_poly.entity_id
_entity_poly.type
_entity_poly.pdbx_seq_one_letter_code
_entity_poly.pdbx_strand_id
1 'polypeptide(L)'
;MSKRSLYENFKKIYNCLHGVKTVSNFQATGTLTPLEFVEAGDELVQKMPVWAWAEGEESIQPFLPPKKKYLVYRGAPCYQRAPDVQHLEDNDLEDEDGWVATHAEHHFSKPVVMAPEKTINWDEEDDDEDHAEDTGERECRLYDVYMVYDQYYQTPRIFLIGYAEDHASLLSKEEMMQDVYAANREKTVSIDPHPFLKAACISIHPCRHAETMKRLIQHMKTRYEEDQTHAEEKGAFVFPTHMALFLFLKFISSVVPTIEYDLSTSIDI
;
A
#
# COMPACT_ATOMS: atom_id res chain seq x y z
N MET A 1 2.17 18.09 -26.30
CA MET A 1 2.05 16.70 -25.81
C MET A 1 2.93 16.57 -24.57
N SER A 2 2.37 16.26 -23.40
CA SER A 2 3.16 16.10 -22.16
C SER A 2 4.03 14.83 -22.26
N LYS A 3 5.24 14.83 -21.68
CA LYS A 3 6.14 13.66 -21.60
C LYS A 3 5.42 12.41 -21.09
N ARG A 4 4.46 12.60 -20.19
CA ARG A 4 3.63 11.54 -19.61
C ARG A 4 2.63 10.92 -20.59
N SER A 5 2.01 11.74 -21.44
CA SER A 5 1.11 11.23 -22.49
C SER A 5 1.87 10.40 -23.53
N LEU A 6 3.12 10.79 -23.83
CA LEU A 6 3.99 9.99 -24.69
C LEU A 6 4.35 8.65 -24.05
N TYR A 7 4.68 8.66 -22.76
CA TYR A 7 5.01 7.46 -22.00
C TYR A 7 3.84 6.45 -21.94
N GLU A 8 2.62 6.92 -21.63
CA GLU A 8 1.43 6.05 -21.62
C GLU A 8 1.08 5.50 -23.01
N ASN A 9 1.27 6.30 -24.06
CA ASN A 9 1.08 5.83 -25.44
C ASN A 9 2.13 4.78 -25.81
N PHE A 10 3.41 5.01 -25.48
CA PHE A 10 4.47 4.03 -25.68
C PHE A 10 4.17 2.72 -24.95
N LYS A 11 3.73 2.80 -23.70
CA LYS A 11 3.35 1.66 -22.88
C LYS A 11 2.22 0.84 -23.51
N LYS A 12 1.17 1.50 -24.01
CA LYS A 12 0.08 0.82 -24.74
C LYS A 12 0.58 0.09 -25.98
N ILE A 13 1.48 0.71 -26.75
CA ILE A 13 2.07 0.10 -27.95
C ILE A 13 2.96 -1.09 -27.55
N TYR A 14 3.80 -0.93 -26.53
CA TYR A 14 4.65 -2.01 -26.02
C TYR A 14 3.83 -3.23 -25.59
N ASN A 15 2.76 -3.00 -24.83
CA ASN A 15 1.85 -4.04 -24.37
C ASN A 15 1.14 -4.75 -25.52
N CYS A 16 0.78 -4.01 -26.57
CA CYS A 16 0.20 -4.59 -27.79
C CYS A 16 1.20 -5.51 -28.53
N LEU A 17 2.50 -5.18 -28.49
CA LEU A 17 3.55 -5.91 -29.21
C LEU A 17 4.10 -7.12 -28.43
N HIS A 18 4.30 -6.98 -27.12
CA HIS A 18 4.97 -7.99 -26.29
C HIS A 18 3.98 -8.97 -25.62
N GLY A 19 2.67 -8.73 -25.78
CA GLY A 19 1.64 -9.62 -25.27
C GLY A 19 1.62 -9.71 -23.75
N VAL A 20 1.08 -10.82 -23.25
CA VAL A 20 0.81 -11.03 -21.83
C VAL A 20 1.75 -12.09 -21.28
N LYS A 21 2.28 -11.83 -20.08
CA LYS A 21 3.14 -12.76 -19.35
C LYS A 21 2.34 -14.01 -18.94
N THR A 22 2.82 -15.19 -19.31
CA THR A 22 2.18 -16.48 -18.98
C THR A 22 3.04 -17.38 -18.09
N VAL A 23 4.34 -17.13 -18.02
CA VAL A 23 5.28 -17.95 -17.25
C VAL A 23 5.51 -17.34 -15.88
N SER A 24 5.28 -18.13 -14.83
CA SER A 24 5.59 -17.74 -13.44
C SER A 24 7.09 -17.61 -13.23
N ASN A 25 7.52 -16.47 -12.71
CA ASN A 25 8.88 -16.24 -12.24
C ASN A 25 8.91 -15.20 -11.11
N PHE A 26 7.87 -15.20 -10.28
CA PHE A 26 7.65 -14.21 -9.23
C PHE A 26 8.81 -14.15 -8.22
N GLN A 27 9.25 -15.29 -7.69
CA GLN A 27 10.35 -15.35 -6.73
C GLN A 27 11.68 -14.80 -7.27
N ALA A 28 11.93 -14.88 -8.58
CA ALA A 28 13.16 -14.40 -9.20
C ALA A 28 13.11 -12.92 -9.62
N THR A 29 11.92 -12.42 -9.97
CA THR A 29 11.75 -11.12 -10.63
C THR A 29 10.88 -10.12 -9.87
N GLY A 30 10.06 -10.59 -8.92
CA GLY A 30 9.01 -9.81 -8.26
C GLY A 30 7.83 -9.44 -9.17
N THR A 31 7.74 -10.03 -10.37
CA THR A 31 6.65 -9.77 -11.33
C THR A 31 5.62 -10.90 -11.32
N LEU A 32 4.35 -10.56 -11.49
CA LEU A 32 3.21 -11.46 -11.52
C LEU A 32 2.69 -11.63 -12.94
N THR A 33 2.22 -12.83 -13.26
CA THR A 33 1.33 -13.07 -14.39
C THR A 33 -0.09 -12.62 -14.04
N PRO A 34 -0.98 -12.40 -15.02
CA PRO A 34 -2.37 -12.08 -14.72
C PRO A 34 -3.10 -13.21 -14.00
N LEU A 35 -2.73 -14.47 -14.26
CA LEU A 35 -3.32 -15.61 -13.56
C LEU A 35 -2.93 -15.57 -12.07
N GLU A 36 -1.65 -15.38 -11.77
CA GLU A 36 -1.18 -15.23 -10.39
C GLU A 36 -1.78 -14.00 -9.69
N PHE A 37 -1.99 -12.90 -10.42
CA PHE A 37 -2.70 -11.73 -9.88
C PHE A 37 -4.15 -12.07 -9.50
N VAL A 38 -4.85 -12.85 -10.33
CA VAL A 38 -6.21 -13.29 -10.03
C VAL A 38 -6.24 -14.26 -8.86
N GLU A 39 -5.36 -15.25 -8.82
CA GLU A 39 -5.25 -16.22 -7.72
C GLU A 39 -4.92 -15.53 -6.39
N ALA A 40 -3.95 -14.61 -6.40
CA ALA A 40 -3.61 -13.85 -5.21
C ALA A 40 -4.70 -12.86 -4.79
N GLY A 41 -5.48 -12.33 -5.75
CA GLY A 41 -6.66 -11.51 -5.46
C GLY A 41 -7.82 -12.31 -4.88
N ASP A 42 -8.01 -13.56 -5.31
CA ASP A 42 -9.00 -14.46 -4.72
C ASP A 42 -8.63 -14.79 -3.26
N GLU A 43 -7.35 -15.08 -2.99
CA GLU A 43 -6.87 -15.30 -1.62
C GLU A 43 -7.04 -14.04 -0.76
N LEU A 44 -6.74 -12.87 -1.32
CA LEU A 44 -6.91 -11.57 -0.66
C LEU A 44 -8.36 -11.36 -0.20
N VAL A 45 -9.32 -11.52 -1.11
CA VAL A 45 -10.74 -11.36 -0.82
C VAL A 45 -11.23 -12.42 0.17
N GLN A 46 -10.70 -13.64 0.10
CA GLN A 46 -11.06 -14.72 1.01
C GLN A 46 -10.58 -14.47 2.45
N LYS A 47 -9.34 -14.01 2.64
CA LYS A 47 -8.79 -13.75 3.98
C LYS A 47 -9.21 -12.39 4.54
N MET A 48 -9.39 -11.38 3.69
CA MET A 48 -9.65 -10.00 4.09
C MET A 48 -10.92 -9.49 3.38
N PRO A 49 -12.12 -9.81 3.92
CA PRO A 49 -13.40 -9.54 3.26
C PRO A 49 -13.78 -8.06 3.16
N VAL A 50 -12.87 -7.15 3.53
CA VAL A 50 -12.93 -5.71 3.22
C VAL A 50 -12.56 -5.42 1.76
N TRP A 51 -11.80 -6.32 1.13
CA TRP A 51 -11.47 -6.28 -0.29
C TRP A 51 -12.53 -7.01 -1.12
N ALA A 52 -12.84 -6.47 -2.29
CA ALA A 52 -13.75 -7.08 -3.24
C ALA A 52 -13.24 -6.95 -4.67
N TRP A 53 -13.55 -7.95 -5.50
CA TRP A 53 -13.39 -7.85 -6.95
C TRP A 53 -14.44 -6.92 -7.55
N ALA A 54 -14.03 -6.15 -8.55
CA ALA A 54 -14.92 -5.30 -9.32
C ALA A 54 -14.92 -5.65 -10.81
N GLU A 55 -16.10 -5.45 -11.41
CA GLU A 55 -16.33 -5.53 -12.84
C GLU A 55 -15.79 -4.26 -13.55
N GLY A 56 -15.38 -4.41 -14.80
CA GLY A 56 -14.88 -3.31 -15.62
C GLY A 56 -15.12 -3.54 -17.10
N GLU A 57 -14.90 -2.51 -17.91
CA GLU A 57 -15.07 -2.57 -19.37
C GLU A 57 -14.24 -3.72 -19.97
N GLU A 58 -14.87 -4.60 -20.75
CA GLU A 58 -14.21 -5.81 -21.29
C GLU A 58 -13.05 -5.50 -22.24
N SER A 59 -13.14 -4.35 -22.94
CA SER A 59 -12.11 -3.85 -23.84
C SER A 59 -10.79 -3.57 -23.11
N ILE A 60 -10.86 -3.25 -21.82
CA ILE A 60 -9.71 -2.93 -20.98
C ILE A 60 -9.20 -4.23 -20.36
N GLN A 61 -7.94 -4.54 -20.63
CA GLN A 61 -7.26 -5.75 -20.15
C GLN A 61 -8.05 -7.04 -20.47
N PRO A 62 -8.21 -7.40 -21.75
CA PRO A 62 -9.04 -8.55 -22.16
C PRO A 62 -8.50 -9.90 -21.65
N PHE A 63 -7.25 -9.94 -21.18
CA PHE A 63 -6.62 -11.11 -20.58
C PHE A 63 -7.05 -11.39 -19.12
N LEU A 64 -7.78 -10.47 -18.49
CA LEU A 64 -8.39 -10.67 -17.17
C LEU A 64 -9.89 -11.00 -17.30
N PRO A 65 -10.45 -11.84 -16.39
CA PRO A 65 -11.88 -12.13 -16.37
C PRO A 65 -12.73 -10.85 -16.22
N PRO A 66 -13.91 -10.76 -16.86
CA PRO A 66 -14.79 -9.58 -16.79
C PRO A 66 -15.16 -9.14 -15.37
N LYS A 67 -15.32 -10.11 -14.45
CA LYS A 67 -15.66 -9.89 -13.04
C LYS A 67 -14.49 -9.69 -12.10
N LYS A 68 -13.26 -9.81 -12.60
CA LYS A 68 -12.03 -9.74 -11.81
C LYS A 68 -11.02 -8.81 -12.48
N LYS A 69 -11.45 -7.57 -12.72
CA LYS A 69 -10.64 -6.57 -13.42
C LYS A 69 -9.71 -5.81 -12.49
N TYR A 70 -10.20 -5.49 -11.30
CA TYR A 70 -9.44 -4.82 -10.25
C TYR A 70 -10.05 -5.13 -8.90
N LEU A 71 -9.25 -4.97 -7.84
CA LEU A 71 -9.69 -5.11 -6.47
C LEU A 71 -9.99 -3.72 -5.90
N VAL A 72 -10.99 -3.64 -5.03
CA VAL A 72 -11.37 -2.42 -4.34
C VAL A 72 -11.58 -2.68 -2.85
N TYR A 73 -11.08 -1.76 -2.03
CA TYR A 73 -11.43 -1.62 -0.63
C TYR A 73 -12.00 -0.21 -0.46
N ARG A 74 -13.27 -0.11 -0.04
CA ARG A 74 -13.96 1.16 0.15
C ARG A 74 -13.99 1.57 1.61
N GLY A 75 -13.72 2.86 1.86
CA GLY A 75 -13.79 3.43 3.21
C GLY A 75 -12.64 2.99 4.14
N ALA A 76 -11.44 2.77 3.60
CA ALA A 76 -10.25 2.53 4.40
C ALA A 76 -9.96 3.77 5.28
N PRO A 77 -9.95 3.64 6.62
CA PRO A 77 -9.79 4.79 7.49
C PRO A 77 -8.34 5.29 7.53
N CYS A 78 -8.20 6.60 7.71
CA CYS A 78 -6.95 7.31 7.89
C CYS A 78 -7.12 8.31 9.05
N TYR A 79 -6.65 7.93 10.23
CA TYR A 79 -6.84 8.68 11.47
C TYR A 79 -5.75 9.71 11.75
N GLN A 80 -4.61 9.58 11.07
CA GLN A 80 -3.41 10.40 11.31
C GLN A 80 -2.85 10.85 9.96
N ARG A 81 -2.22 12.03 9.92
CA ARG A 81 -1.46 12.47 8.74
C ARG A 81 -0.07 11.85 8.76
N ALA A 82 0.56 11.74 7.59
CA ALA A 82 1.93 11.25 7.55
C ALA A 82 2.80 12.31 8.24
N PRO A 83 3.58 11.94 9.27
CA PRO A 83 4.39 12.91 9.96
C PRO A 83 5.37 13.54 8.97
N ASP A 84 5.47 14.87 8.99
CA ASP A 84 6.52 15.60 8.28
C ASP A 84 7.84 15.38 9.05
N VAL A 85 8.35 14.15 9.01
CA VAL A 85 9.66 13.85 9.59
C VAL A 85 10.71 14.36 8.60
N GLN A 86 10.96 15.67 8.63
CA GLN A 86 12.12 16.28 7.98
C GLN A 86 13.44 15.94 8.71
N HIS A 87 13.36 15.19 9.82
CA HIS A 87 14.48 14.81 10.67
C HIS A 87 14.31 13.38 11.22
N LEU A 88 14.31 12.36 10.36
CA LEU A 88 14.87 11.08 10.79
C LEU A 88 16.36 11.27 10.55
N GLU A 89 17.13 11.33 11.64
CA GLU A 89 18.59 11.23 11.57
C GLU A 89 18.96 10.04 10.67
N ASP A 90 19.96 10.23 9.82
CA ASP A 90 20.51 9.30 8.82
C ASP A 90 21.01 7.97 9.42
N ASN A 91 20.16 7.23 10.14
CA ASN A 91 20.57 6.06 10.92
C ASN A 91 19.69 4.83 10.75
N ASP A 92 18.77 4.84 9.78
CA ASP A 92 18.09 3.62 9.34
C ASP A 92 18.32 3.41 7.84
N LEU A 93 19.40 2.68 7.56
CA LEU A 93 19.79 2.08 6.27
C LEU A 93 19.38 2.91 5.04
N GLU A 94 20.11 4.01 4.82
CA GLU A 94 20.26 4.54 3.46
C GLU A 94 20.93 3.47 2.60
N ASP A 95 20.14 2.64 1.92
CA ASP A 95 20.65 1.92 0.77
C ASP A 95 21.07 2.95 -0.30
N GLU A 96 22.15 2.63 -1.01
CA GLU A 96 22.87 3.43 -2.03
C GLU A 96 21.96 4.02 -3.16
N ASP A 97 20.68 3.67 -3.20
CA ASP A 97 19.67 4.08 -4.19
C ASP A 97 18.50 4.95 -3.64
N GLY A 98 18.53 5.37 -2.36
CA GLY A 98 17.63 6.41 -1.83
C GLY A 98 16.15 6.03 -1.73
N TRP A 99 15.87 4.75 -1.47
CA TRP A 99 14.52 4.22 -1.27
C TRP A 99 14.37 3.65 0.15
N VAL A 100 13.59 4.32 0.99
CA VAL A 100 13.45 3.94 2.40
C VAL A 100 12.27 2.97 2.52
N ALA A 101 12.56 1.70 2.81
CA ALA A 101 11.59 0.83 3.46
C ALA A 101 11.52 1.28 4.92
N THR A 102 10.71 2.30 5.20
CA THR A 102 10.50 2.77 6.57
C THR A 102 9.84 1.63 7.34
N HIS A 103 10.64 0.90 8.11
CA HIS A 103 10.14 0.07 9.20
C HIS A 103 9.67 1.03 10.31
N ALA A 104 8.53 1.68 10.10
CA ALA A 104 7.82 2.25 11.24
C ALA A 104 7.30 1.06 12.04
N GLU A 105 7.91 0.80 13.20
CA GLU A 105 7.28 -0.06 14.19
C GLU A 105 5.87 0.47 14.44
N HIS A 106 4.85 -0.34 14.09
CA HIS A 106 3.46 -0.04 14.39
C HIS A 106 3.32 -0.04 15.92
N HIS A 107 3.56 1.12 16.55
CA HIS A 107 3.10 1.36 17.91
C HIS A 107 1.59 1.50 17.86
N PHE A 108 0.88 0.36 17.87
CA PHE A 108 -0.52 0.32 18.28
C PHE A 108 -0.60 1.02 19.63
N SER A 109 -1.14 2.23 19.63
CA SER A 109 -1.44 2.95 20.86
C SER A 109 -2.40 2.07 21.65
N LYS A 110 -2.09 1.85 22.93
CA LYS A 110 -2.81 0.97 23.86
C LYS A 110 -4.34 1.10 23.75
N PRO A 111 -5.11 0.03 24.01
CA PRO A 111 -6.55 0.10 24.04
C PRO A 111 -6.99 1.12 25.10
N VAL A 112 -7.93 1.99 24.72
CA VAL A 112 -8.56 2.97 25.61
C VAL A 112 -9.19 2.22 26.79
N VAL A 113 -8.55 2.33 27.95
CA VAL A 113 -9.20 1.99 29.22
C VAL A 113 -10.18 3.11 29.51
N MET A 114 -11.48 2.82 29.43
CA MET A 114 -12.50 3.74 29.92
C MET A 114 -12.26 3.97 31.42
N ALA A 115 -11.83 5.18 31.78
CA ALA A 115 -11.72 5.59 33.16
C ALA A 115 -13.12 5.81 33.77
N PRO A 116 -13.40 5.31 34.99
CA PRO A 116 -14.65 5.59 35.68
C PRO A 116 -14.67 7.02 36.25
N GLU A 117 -15.88 7.46 36.58
CA GLU A 117 -16.30 8.83 36.89
C GLU A 117 -15.45 9.60 37.92
N LYS A 118 -15.31 10.91 37.61
CA LYS A 118 -15.04 12.08 38.47
C LYS A 118 -15.02 11.86 39.99
N THR A 119 -13.88 12.23 40.59
CA THR A 119 -13.84 13.02 41.83
C THR A 119 -12.90 14.21 41.62
N ILE A 120 -13.46 15.42 41.64
CA ILE A 120 -12.75 16.69 41.56
C ILE A 120 -12.17 16.98 42.95
N ASN A 121 -10.84 17.10 43.07
CA ASN A 121 -10.20 17.64 44.28
C ASN A 121 -9.72 19.06 43.96
N TRP A 122 -10.30 20.03 44.66
CA TRP A 122 -9.93 21.44 44.60
C TRP A 122 -8.92 21.68 45.71
N ASP A 123 -7.64 21.84 45.37
CA ASP A 123 -6.62 22.63 46.09
C ASP A 123 -5.24 22.15 45.64
N GLU A 124 -4.62 22.90 44.73
CA GLU A 124 -3.21 23.33 44.78
C GLU A 124 -2.94 24.17 43.52
N GLU A 125 -2.54 25.42 43.75
CA GLU A 125 -2.05 26.36 42.74
C GLU A 125 -0.68 25.86 42.26
N ASP A 126 -0.63 25.21 41.10
CA ASP A 126 0.60 24.97 40.36
C ASP A 126 0.52 25.65 39.00
N ASP A 127 1.53 26.49 38.78
CA ASP A 127 1.74 27.46 37.71
C ASP A 127 2.30 26.74 36.47
N ASP A 128 1.55 25.77 35.95
CA ASP A 128 1.90 25.11 34.68
C ASP A 128 1.26 25.88 33.53
N GLU A 129 2.11 26.57 32.77
CA GLU A 129 1.82 27.04 31.42
C GLU A 129 1.05 25.94 30.67
N ASP A 130 -0.24 26.19 30.44
CA ASP A 130 -1.07 25.44 29.51
C ASP A 130 -0.41 25.52 28.12
N HIS A 131 0.54 24.62 27.85
CA HIS A 131 0.71 24.10 26.51
C HIS A 131 -0.63 23.44 26.18
N ALA A 132 -1.53 24.25 25.62
CA ALA A 132 -2.75 23.79 24.99
C ALA A 132 -2.34 22.60 24.11
N GLU A 133 -2.61 21.39 24.61
CA GLU A 133 -2.66 20.22 23.76
C GLU A 133 -3.63 20.63 22.66
N ASP A 134 -3.09 20.78 21.46
CA ASP A 134 -3.87 21.01 20.25
C ASP A 134 -4.84 19.83 20.16
N THR A 135 -6.02 20.00 20.74
CA THR A 135 -7.21 19.22 20.49
C THR A 135 -7.71 19.57 19.10
N GLY A 136 -6.82 19.52 18.12
CA GLY A 136 -7.16 19.53 16.71
C GLY A 136 -8.02 18.29 16.49
N GLU A 137 -9.29 18.51 16.20
CA GLU A 137 -10.21 17.48 15.74
C GLU A 137 -9.47 16.61 14.73
N ARG A 138 -9.19 15.35 15.10
CA ARG A 138 -8.56 14.40 14.18
C ARG A 138 -9.60 14.06 13.13
N GLU A 139 -9.66 14.86 12.08
CA GLU A 139 -10.52 14.62 10.92
C GLU A 139 -10.11 13.29 10.29
N CYS A 140 -10.88 12.24 10.61
CA CYS A 140 -10.76 10.95 10.00
C CYS A 140 -11.04 11.10 8.50
N ARG A 141 -10.11 10.65 7.67
CA ARG A 141 -10.28 10.58 6.22
C ARG A 141 -10.59 9.16 5.82
N LEU A 142 -11.41 9.01 4.79
CA LEU A 142 -11.77 7.71 4.25
C LEU A 142 -11.17 7.59 2.85
N TYR A 143 -10.62 6.43 2.55
CA TYR A 143 -9.99 6.17 1.26
C TYR A 143 -10.64 4.98 0.56
N ASP A 144 -11.01 5.18 -0.71
CA ASP A 144 -11.23 4.05 -1.61
C ASP A 144 -9.89 3.68 -2.24
N VAL A 145 -9.43 2.47 -1.94
CA VAL A 145 -8.19 1.89 -2.44
C VAL A 145 -8.52 0.94 -3.59
N TYR A 146 -7.91 1.19 -4.74
CA TYR A 146 -8.07 0.37 -5.93
C TYR A 146 -6.73 -0.27 -6.29
N MET A 147 -6.74 -1.57 -6.58
CA MET A 147 -5.57 -2.31 -7.03
C MET A 147 -5.82 -2.87 -8.42
N VAL A 148 -5.00 -2.45 -9.37
CA VAL A 148 -5.10 -2.83 -10.79
C VAL A 148 -3.82 -3.51 -11.23
N TYR A 149 -3.92 -4.52 -12.08
CA TYR A 149 -2.75 -5.13 -12.69
C TYR A 149 -2.15 -4.23 -13.78
N ASP A 150 -0.85 -3.96 -13.71
CA ASP A 150 -0.12 -3.21 -14.73
C ASP A 150 0.58 -4.17 -15.71
N GLN A 151 0.09 -4.26 -16.94
CA GLN A 151 0.67 -5.20 -17.92
C GLN A 151 2.13 -4.89 -18.29
N TYR A 152 2.52 -3.62 -18.28
CA TYR A 152 3.85 -3.22 -18.71
C TYR A 152 4.92 -3.60 -17.69
N TYR A 153 4.62 -3.29 -16.42
CA TYR A 153 5.51 -3.63 -15.30
C TYR A 153 5.28 -5.03 -14.76
N GLN A 154 4.18 -5.68 -15.14
CA GLN A 154 3.78 -7.01 -14.68
C GLN A 154 3.66 -7.03 -13.15
N THR A 155 3.10 -5.96 -12.57
CA THR A 155 2.96 -5.76 -11.13
C THR A 155 1.61 -5.12 -10.80
N PRO A 156 1.09 -5.30 -9.58
CA PRO A 156 -0.07 -4.55 -9.12
C PRO A 156 0.29 -3.06 -8.94
N ARG A 157 -0.71 -2.20 -9.18
CA ARG A 157 -0.62 -0.75 -9.06
C ARG A 157 -1.79 -0.23 -8.22
N ILE A 158 -1.49 0.65 -7.27
CA ILE A 158 -2.47 1.25 -6.38
C ILE A 158 -2.96 2.60 -6.91
N PHE A 159 -4.25 2.83 -6.75
CA PHE A 159 -4.91 4.11 -6.93
C PHE A 159 -5.75 4.42 -5.68
N LEU A 160 -5.71 5.64 -5.22
CA LEU A 160 -6.37 6.12 -4.00
C LEU A 160 -7.31 7.26 -4.37
N ILE A 161 -8.53 7.22 -3.82
CA ILE A 161 -9.49 8.32 -3.85
C ILE A 161 -9.85 8.64 -2.40
N GLY A 162 -9.57 9.86 -1.97
CA GLY A 162 -9.79 10.31 -0.60
C GLY A 162 -11.12 11.04 -0.45
N TYR A 163 -11.76 10.82 0.68
CA TYR A 163 -12.99 11.45 1.12
C TYR A 163 -12.82 12.01 2.53
N ALA A 164 -13.61 13.02 2.85
CA ALA A 164 -13.81 13.45 4.23
C ALA A 164 -14.55 12.36 5.05
N GLU A 165 -14.77 12.63 6.34
CA GLU A 165 -15.43 11.71 7.27
C GLU A 165 -16.83 11.27 6.81
N ASP A 166 -17.50 12.07 5.98
CA ASP A 166 -18.83 11.79 5.42
C ASP A 166 -18.86 10.75 4.29
N HIS A 167 -17.70 10.26 3.82
CA HIS A 167 -17.51 9.39 2.64
C HIS A 167 -18.19 9.92 1.36
N ALA A 168 -18.47 11.22 1.29
CA ALA A 168 -19.20 11.85 0.18
C ALA A 168 -18.42 13.02 -0.41
N SER A 169 -17.78 13.81 0.44
CA SER A 169 -16.98 14.96 0.05
C SER A 169 -15.59 14.51 -0.37
N LEU A 170 -15.25 14.69 -1.65
CA LEU A 170 -13.93 14.34 -2.18
C LEU A 170 -12.85 15.27 -1.65
N LEU A 171 -11.73 14.70 -1.22
CA LEU A 171 -10.55 15.46 -0.83
C LEU A 171 -9.85 16.05 -2.06
N SER A 172 -9.23 17.21 -1.85
CA SER A 172 -8.26 17.76 -2.79
C SER A 172 -6.99 16.91 -2.86
N LYS A 173 -6.23 17.11 -3.92
CA LYS A 173 -4.96 16.38 -4.11
C LYS A 173 -3.95 16.79 -3.05
N GLU A 174 -3.93 18.07 -2.72
CA GLU A 174 -3.06 18.67 -1.72
C GLU A 174 -3.33 18.06 -0.35
N GLU A 175 -4.60 17.86 0.01
CA GLU A 175 -4.99 17.17 1.24
C GLU A 175 -4.54 15.72 1.25
N MET A 176 -4.83 14.95 0.20
CA MET A 176 -4.43 13.54 0.14
C MET A 176 -2.90 13.36 0.15
N MET A 177 -2.15 14.31 -0.38
CA MET A 177 -0.67 14.28 -0.32
C MET A 177 -0.13 14.42 1.11
N GLN A 178 -0.88 15.01 2.04
CA GLN A 178 -0.52 15.07 3.47
C GLN A 178 -0.49 13.68 4.12
N ASP A 179 -1.22 12.73 3.55
CA ASP A 179 -1.28 11.34 4.04
C ASP A 179 -0.15 10.47 3.48
N VAL A 180 0.62 10.98 2.52
CA VAL A 180 1.80 10.30 1.96
C VAL A 180 3.06 10.79 2.66
N TYR A 181 3.98 9.88 3.00
CA TYR A 181 5.29 10.25 3.53
C TYR A 181 6.05 11.21 2.62
N ALA A 182 6.64 12.26 3.19
CA ALA A 182 7.38 13.29 2.45
C ALA A 182 8.47 12.70 1.51
N ALA A 183 9.23 11.70 1.98
CA ALA A 183 10.26 11.02 1.20
C ALA A 183 9.72 10.32 -0.07
N ASN A 184 8.44 9.96 -0.08
CA ASN A 184 7.76 9.23 -1.15
C ASN A 184 6.92 10.13 -2.07
N ARG A 185 6.48 11.31 -1.58
CA ARG A 185 5.60 12.25 -2.32
C ARG A 185 6.12 12.57 -3.72
N GLU A 186 7.41 12.89 -3.86
CA GLU A 186 7.98 13.32 -5.15
C GLU A 186 8.48 12.16 -6.03
N LYS A 187 8.78 11.01 -5.41
CA LYS A 187 9.45 9.89 -6.09
C LYS A 187 8.48 8.87 -6.65
N THR A 188 7.44 8.54 -5.89
CA THR A 188 6.58 7.38 -6.18
C THR A 188 5.12 7.75 -6.42
N VAL A 189 4.69 8.96 -6.06
CA VAL A 189 3.28 9.35 -6.14
C VAL A 189 3.00 10.30 -7.30
N SER A 190 1.99 9.97 -8.10
CA SER A 190 1.53 10.79 -9.22
C SER A 190 0.01 10.84 -9.31
N ILE A 191 -0.53 11.91 -9.90
CA ILE A 191 -1.97 12.05 -10.13
C ILE A 191 -2.31 11.39 -11.46
N ASP A 192 -2.88 10.20 -11.45
CA ASP A 192 -3.25 9.42 -12.64
C ASP A 192 -4.75 9.19 -12.77
N PRO A 193 -5.31 9.20 -13.99
CA PRO A 193 -6.67 8.74 -14.18
C PRO A 193 -6.73 7.23 -13.95
N HIS A 194 -7.70 6.78 -13.16
CA HIS A 194 -7.92 5.36 -12.96
C HIS A 194 -8.28 4.69 -14.30
N PRO A 195 -7.68 3.54 -14.66
CA PRO A 195 -7.89 2.89 -15.96
C PRO A 195 -9.35 2.61 -16.31
N PHE A 196 -10.13 2.18 -15.31
CA PHE A 196 -11.56 1.85 -15.47
C PHE A 196 -12.50 3.03 -15.17
N LEU A 197 -12.32 3.72 -14.03
CA LEU A 197 -13.21 4.81 -13.60
C LEU A 197 -12.99 6.13 -14.36
N LYS A 198 -11.82 6.34 -14.98
CA LYS A 198 -11.41 7.60 -15.64
C LYS A 198 -11.41 8.84 -14.72
N ALA A 199 -11.58 8.63 -13.41
CA ALA A 199 -11.47 9.66 -12.38
C ALA A 199 -10.00 9.92 -12.07
N ALA A 200 -9.64 11.18 -11.78
CA ALA A 200 -8.30 11.53 -11.33
C ALA A 200 -8.10 11.05 -9.90
N CYS A 201 -7.09 10.21 -9.68
CA CYS A 201 -6.75 9.64 -8.38
C CYS A 201 -5.26 9.81 -8.11
N ILE A 202 -4.89 9.72 -6.83
CA ILE A 202 -3.50 9.54 -6.45
C ILE A 202 -3.09 8.12 -6.81
N SER A 203 -1.95 7.94 -7.47
CA SER A 203 -1.43 6.64 -7.88
C SER A 203 0.01 6.47 -7.44
N ILE A 204 0.33 5.27 -6.96
CA ILE A 204 1.70 4.87 -6.63
C ILE A 204 2.30 4.22 -7.88
N HIS A 205 3.40 4.79 -8.37
CA HIS A 205 3.99 4.45 -9.65
C HIS A 205 4.72 3.08 -9.60
N PRO A 206 4.40 2.15 -10.52
CA PRO A 206 4.83 0.75 -10.41
C PRO A 206 6.27 0.43 -10.79
N CYS A 207 7.08 1.43 -11.19
CA CYS A 207 8.41 1.20 -11.77
C CYS A 207 9.40 0.44 -10.88
N ARG A 208 9.27 0.58 -9.55
CA ARG A 208 10.12 -0.10 -8.57
C ARG A 208 9.45 -1.28 -7.87
N HIS A 209 8.16 -1.53 -8.14
CA HIS A 209 7.41 -2.57 -7.43
C HIS A 209 8.06 -3.94 -7.58
N ALA A 210 8.46 -4.32 -8.79
CA ALA A 210 9.08 -5.63 -9.03
C ALA A 210 10.40 -5.80 -8.26
N GLU A 211 11.22 -4.76 -8.25
CA GLU A 211 12.50 -4.75 -7.53
C GLU A 211 12.29 -4.86 -6.01
N THR A 212 11.38 -4.06 -5.46
CA THR A 212 11.01 -4.10 -4.04
C THR A 212 10.46 -5.47 -3.64
N MET A 213 9.51 -6.02 -4.40
CA MET A 213 8.93 -7.35 -4.13
C MET A 213 9.99 -8.43 -4.12
N LYS A 214 10.93 -8.39 -5.08
CA LYS A 214 12.06 -9.32 -5.14
C LYS A 214 12.94 -9.21 -3.87
N ARG A 215 13.29 -7.98 -3.44
CA ARG A 215 14.09 -7.76 -2.23
C ARG A 215 13.39 -8.30 -0.98
N LEU A 216 12.08 -8.06 -0.83
CA LEU A 216 11.30 -8.58 0.30
C LEU A 216 11.31 -10.12 0.34
N ILE A 217 11.12 -10.77 -0.81
CA ILE A 217 11.19 -12.24 -0.91
C ILE A 217 12.60 -12.76 -0.58
N GLN A 218 13.65 -12.03 -0.99
CA GLN A 218 15.03 -12.37 -0.64
C GLN A 218 15.28 -12.30 0.87
N HIS A 219 14.77 -11.26 1.54
CA HIS A 219 14.88 -11.15 3.00
C HIS A 219 14.15 -12.28 3.73
N MET A 220 12.96 -12.66 3.25
CA MET A 220 12.20 -13.81 3.79
C MET A 220 12.97 -15.12 3.60
N LYS A 221 13.58 -15.30 2.42
CA LYS A 221 14.44 -16.45 2.14
C LYS A 221 15.62 -16.52 3.11
N THR A 222 16.31 -15.41 3.33
CA THR A 222 17.47 -15.36 4.24
C THR A 222 17.07 -15.74 5.66
N ARG A 223 15.99 -15.17 6.20
CA ARG A 223 15.48 -15.53 7.55
C ARG A 223 15.11 -17.00 7.65
N TYR A 224 14.42 -17.53 6.65
CA TYR A 224 14.07 -18.95 6.60
C TYR A 224 15.31 -19.85 6.58
N GLU A 225 16.36 -19.48 5.85
CA GLU A 225 17.62 -20.23 5.80
C GLU A 225 18.40 -20.14 7.13
N GLU A 226 18.34 -19.01 7.82
CA GLU A 226 18.91 -18.80 9.16
C GLU A 226 18.22 -19.68 10.20
N ASP A 227 16.89 -19.71 10.22
CA ASP A 227 16.10 -20.55 11.13
C ASP A 227 16.32 -22.06 10.89
N GLN A 228 16.57 -22.45 9.65
CA GLN A 228 16.87 -23.85 9.29
C GLN A 228 18.29 -24.31 9.59
N THR A 229 19.18 -23.43 10.07
CA THR A 229 20.54 -23.84 10.46
C THR A 229 20.56 -24.90 11.58
N HIS A 230 19.47 -25.03 12.33
CA HIS A 230 19.29 -26.03 13.38
C HIS A 230 18.37 -27.21 13.00
N ALA A 231 17.86 -27.27 11.77
CA ALA A 231 16.94 -28.32 11.31
C ALA A 231 17.67 -29.43 10.52
N GLU A 232 17.32 -30.70 10.80
CA GLU A 232 17.93 -31.88 10.16
C GLU A 232 17.50 -32.06 8.69
N GLU A 233 16.39 -31.45 8.26
CA GLU A 233 15.90 -31.45 6.88
C GLU A 233 15.87 -30.03 6.30
N LYS A 234 16.72 -29.78 5.29
CA LYS A 234 16.75 -28.50 4.57
C LYS A 234 15.73 -28.51 3.43
N GLY A 235 14.57 -27.91 3.66
CA GLY A 235 13.60 -27.65 2.59
C GLY A 235 14.03 -26.42 1.77
N ALA A 236 13.88 -26.45 0.44
CA ALA A 236 14.11 -25.26 -0.37
C ALA A 236 13.04 -24.20 -0.07
N PHE A 237 13.43 -22.95 0.15
CA PHE A 237 12.47 -21.85 0.32
C PHE A 237 11.70 -21.60 -0.99
N VAL A 238 10.39 -21.73 -0.92
CA VAL A 238 9.46 -21.44 -2.02
C VAL A 238 8.40 -20.49 -1.50
N PHE A 239 8.29 -19.32 -2.13
CA PHE A 239 7.26 -18.36 -1.74
C PHE A 239 5.90 -18.75 -2.35
N PRO A 240 4.82 -18.82 -1.57
CA PRO A 240 3.49 -19.09 -2.09
C PRO A 240 2.96 -17.89 -2.88
N THR A 241 2.91 -17.97 -4.22
CA THR A 241 2.53 -16.83 -5.06
C THR A 241 1.11 -16.30 -4.81
N HIS A 242 0.18 -17.13 -4.34
CA HIS A 242 -1.16 -16.68 -3.92
C HIS A 242 -1.11 -15.68 -2.75
N MET A 243 0.00 -15.62 -2.00
CA MET A 243 0.22 -14.62 -0.94
C MET A 243 0.86 -13.31 -1.45
N ALA A 244 1.14 -13.18 -2.76
CA ALA A 244 1.88 -12.05 -3.31
C ALA A 244 1.21 -10.69 -3.06
N LEU A 245 -0.12 -10.61 -3.07
CA LEU A 245 -0.82 -9.35 -2.82
C LEU A 245 -0.77 -8.91 -1.36
N PHE A 246 -0.63 -9.82 -0.40
CA PHE A 246 -0.40 -9.46 1.00
C PHE A 246 0.99 -8.87 1.19
N LEU A 247 2.01 -9.48 0.58
CA LEU A 247 3.36 -8.93 0.57
C LEU A 247 3.39 -7.56 -0.10
N PHE A 248 2.62 -7.40 -1.17
CA PHE A 248 2.47 -6.12 -1.85
C PHE A 248 1.77 -5.07 -0.96
N LEU A 249 0.71 -5.42 -0.23
CA LEU A 249 0.04 -4.50 0.69
C LEU A 249 0.94 -4.10 1.86
N LYS A 250 1.75 -5.02 2.38
CA LYS A 250 2.79 -4.72 3.40
C LYS A 250 3.84 -3.73 2.87
N PHE A 251 4.17 -3.83 1.58
CA PHE A 251 4.98 -2.83 0.92
C PHE A 251 4.24 -1.49 0.82
N ILE A 252 2.98 -1.47 0.38
CA ILE A 252 2.22 -0.22 0.22
C ILE A 252 2.01 0.50 1.56
N SER A 253 1.81 -0.23 2.65
CA SER A 253 1.73 0.35 4.00
C SER A 253 3.04 1.01 4.44
N SER A 254 4.20 0.67 3.87
CA SER A 254 5.44 1.44 4.13
C SER A 254 5.47 2.76 3.37
N VAL A 255 4.77 2.87 2.24
CA VAL A 255 4.70 4.10 1.43
C VAL A 255 3.67 5.08 1.99
N VAL A 256 2.51 4.56 2.38
CA VAL A 256 1.35 5.30 2.89
C VAL A 256 0.87 4.63 4.18
N PRO A 257 1.56 4.85 5.31
CA PRO A 257 1.32 4.11 6.57
C PRO A 257 0.04 4.51 7.29
N THR A 258 -0.50 5.66 6.94
CA THR A 258 -1.62 6.29 7.65
C THR A 258 -2.97 5.71 7.24
N ILE A 259 -3.02 5.03 6.10
CA ILE A 259 -4.22 4.36 5.59
C ILE A 259 -4.20 2.91 6.09
N GLU A 260 -5.27 2.50 6.74
CA GLU A 260 -5.42 1.12 7.19
C GLU A 260 -5.92 0.24 6.04
N TYR A 261 -5.03 -0.58 5.48
CA TYR A 261 -5.34 -1.54 4.41
C TYR A 261 -5.93 -2.87 4.91
N ASP A 262 -6.14 -2.96 6.24
CA ASP A 262 -6.41 -4.14 7.06
C ASP A 262 -5.39 -5.28 6.81
N LEU A 263 -4.32 -5.30 7.60
CA LEU A 263 -3.34 -6.39 7.70
C LEU A 263 -3.48 -7.10 9.07
N SER A 264 -4.66 -7.07 9.69
CA SER A 264 -4.89 -7.50 11.08
C SER A 264 -4.68 -8.99 11.33
N THR A 265 -4.81 -9.84 10.30
CA THR A 265 -4.21 -11.17 10.34
C THR A 265 -2.71 -11.00 10.35
N SER A 266 -2.05 -11.27 11.48
CA SER A 266 -0.61 -11.43 11.59
C SER A 266 -0.13 -12.41 10.52
N ILE A 267 0.28 -11.84 9.38
CA ILE A 267 0.91 -12.57 8.31
C ILE A 267 2.36 -12.71 8.78
N ASP A 268 2.59 -13.77 9.55
CA ASP A 268 3.94 -14.24 9.89
C ASP A 268 4.59 -14.70 8.57
N ILE A 269 5.19 -13.74 7.86
CA ILE A 269 6.14 -13.98 6.77
C ILE A 269 7.50 -13.41 7.17
#